data_AF-A0A7X7FVI4-F1
#
_entry.id   AF-A0A7X7FVI4-F1
#
_cell.length_a   1.000
_cell.length_b   1.000
_cell.length_c   1.000
_cell.angle_alpha   90.00
_cell.angle_beta   90.00
_cell.angle_gamma   90.00
#
_symmetry.space_group_name_H-M   'P 1'
#
loop_
_entity.id
_entity.type
_entity.pdbx_description
1 polymer ?
#
loop_
_entity_poly.entity_id
_entity_poly.type
_entity_poly.pdbx_seq_one_letter_code
_entity_poly.pdbx_strand_id
1 'polypeptide(L)'
;MKNTCLLIIVSLSFFSFKGLSQESKLFIPVEHQKAIHKGSRNTDGTPGEHYFQNRADYVINVRFDPKTAKLEGNESVTYYNNSPDTLKNLVIRLYPNLFKPETVRQVPIDTDDYSKGVDIKSISINGIEIPASKFRYHGTNLIIPIPSGLSPSLSFKIKIDWSVDLPNKTLIRMGRYDTSTYFVAYWYPQIAVYDDISGWCTESYTGLYEFYNDYNNFDIKIEVPANCLIWATGDLQNGKDIFHPNIFSRIEKAKQSDTVIKVITNEDYKEEKILQKRTSPVWHFKANNVSDFAFGVSDSYIWDAVSVEVDSYTHRRALINSVYKKGTTAGEGVAEIGRYTILKLSTDLIGVPYPYPHNTIWEGHGGMEFPMMCNNGASDNSIHEVFVTSHEISHSYFPFMVGTNEIYYAWIDEGLITFIPKAVEMDYGNANAHYYINSYNKYAMGSINDIPMAVPTTHLTQNTYFMQNYGRAAAGFYFLDDMLGKDTFKTVLKTFIRRWESKHPTPT
;
A
#
# COMPACT_ATOMS: atom_id res chain seq x y z
N MET A 1 -4.50 97.93 15.18
CA MET A 1 -5.74 97.14 15.11
C MET A 1 -5.93 96.62 13.69
N LYS A 2 -5.70 95.32 13.47
CA LYS A 2 -6.45 94.42 12.55
C LYS A 2 -5.74 93.07 12.54
N ASN A 3 -6.20 92.19 13.43
CA ASN A 3 -5.87 90.76 13.40
C ASN A 3 -6.67 90.12 12.27
N THR A 4 -5.99 89.44 11.35
CA THR A 4 -6.65 88.51 10.42
C THR A 4 -5.96 87.17 10.57
N CYS A 5 -6.72 86.17 11.04
CA CYS A 5 -6.35 84.77 11.11
C CYS A 5 -6.04 84.22 9.72
N LEU A 6 -4.99 83.40 9.60
CA LEU A 6 -4.87 82.44 8.51
C LEU A 6 -4.63 81.06 9.13
N LEU A 7 -5.69 80.25 9.18
CA LEU A 7 -5.61 78.82 9.47
C LEU A 7 -4.92 78.14 8.28
N ILE A 8 -3.78 77.51 8.52
CA ILE A 8 -3.14 76.61 7.56
C ILE A 8 -3.78 75.24 7.73
N ILE A 9 -4.62 74.85 6.76
CA ILE A 9 -5.13 73.49 6.63
C ILE A 9 -3.99 72.64 6.04
N VAL A 10 -3.37 71.81 6.88
CA VAL A 10 -2.45 70.77 6.42
C VAL A 10 -3.29 69.60 5.89
N SER A 11 -3.36 69.45 4.57
CA SER A 11 -3.95 68.26 3.96
C SER A 11 -2.98 67.08 4.14
N LEU A 12 -3.24 66.22 5.13
CA LEU A 12 -2.61 64.90 5.20
C LEU A 12 -3.06 64.08 3.99
N SER A 13 -2.18 63.94 3.00
CA SER A 13 -2.34 62.92 1.97
C SER A 13 -1.98 61.57 2.58
N PHE A 14 -2.99 60.82 3.03
CA PHE A 14 -2.84 59.40 3.34
C PHE A 14 -2.55 58.66 2.04
N PHE A 15 -1.27 58.49 1.71
CA PHE A 15 -0.86 57.42 0.81
C PHE A 15 -1.10 56.12 1.56
N SER A 16 -2.26 55.49 1.31
CA SER A 16 -2.43 54.07 1.58
C SER A 16 -1.46 53.33 0.67
N PHE A 17 -0.24 53.09 1.16
CA PHE A 17 0.52 51.93 0.73
C PHE A 17 -0.38 50.73 1.03
N LYS A 18 -1.11 50.24 0.03
CA LYS A 18 -1.48 48.84 0.00
C LYS A 18 -0.14 48.13 0.08
N GLY A 19 0.22 47.67 1.28
CA GLY A 19 1.25 46.67 1.41
C GLY A 19 0.87 45.62 0.38
N LEU A 20 1.77 45.38 -0.57
CA LEU A 20 1.81 44.10 -1.25
C LEU A 20 1.96 43.11 -0.11
N SER A 21 0.83 42.64 0.41
CA SER A 21 0.76 41.35 1.07
C SER A 21 1.39 40.45 0.04
N GLN A 22 2.63 40.05 0.31
CA GLN A 22 3.24 38.96 -0.39
C GLN A 22 2.26 37.83 -0.14
N GLU A 23 1.35 37.56 -1.09
CA GLU A 23 0.69 36.28 -1.15
C GLU A 23 1.86 35.31 -1.14
N SER A 24 2.15 34.74 0.02
CA SER A 24 3.11 33.66 0.13
C SER A 24 2.42 32.52 -0.58
N LYS A 25 2.55 32.51 -1.91
CA LYS A 25 2.21 31.33 -2.70
C LYS A 25 2.94 30.20 -2.00
N LEU A 26 2.17 29.21 -1.55
CA LEU A 26 2.73 28.01 -0.95
C LEU A 26 3.82 27.50 -1.88
N PHE A 27 4.89 26.96 -1.31
CA PHE A 27 5.98 26.44 -2.12
C PHE A 27 5.47 25.26 -2.97
N ILE A 28 5.54 25.40 -4.30
CA ILE A 28 5.21 24.34 -5.25
C ILE A 28 6.51 23.92 -5.95
N PRO A 29 6.93 22.64 -5.88
CA PRO A 29 8.12 22.16 -6.58
C PRO A 29 8.03 22.35 -8.09
N VAL A 30 9.18 22.47 -8.77
CA VAL A 30 9.26 22.75 -10.21
C VAL A 30 8.58 21.65 -11.05
N GLU A 31 8.67 20.41 -10.60
CA GLU A 31 8.05 19.23 -11.17
C GLU A 31 6.52 19.38 -11.22
N HIS A 32 5.93 19.83 -10.11
CA HIS A 32 4.49 20.06 -10.00
C HIS A 32 4.06 21.29 -10.82
N GLN A 33 4.85 22.36 -10.82
CA GLN A 33 4.60 23.52 -11.69
C GLN A 33 4.56 23.13 -13.17
N LYS A 34 5.44 22.23 -13.61
CA LYS A 34 5.43 21.70 -14.99
C LYS A 34 4.16 20.92 -15.27
N ALA A 35 3.71 20.07 -14.35
CA ALA A 35 2.48 19.31 -14.50
C ALA A 35 1.24 20.23 -14.57
N ILE A 36 1.20 21.28 -13.75
CA ILE A 36 0.16 22.33 -13.80
C ILE A 36 0.20 23.07 -15.14
N HIS A 37 1.38 23.48 -15.59
CA HIS A 37 1.53 24.16 -16.88
C HIS A 37 1.12 23.28 -18.07
N LYS A 38 1.36 21.97 -17.98
CA LYS A 38 0.92 20.97 -18.96
C LYS A 38 -0.55 20.60 -18.84
N GLY A 39 -1.28 21.12 -17.85
CA GLY A 39 -2.71 20.83 -17.63
C GLY A 39 -2.99 19.40 -17.16
N SER A 40 -2.00 18.66 -16.66
CA SER A 40 -2.20 17.33 -16.07
C SER A 40 -2.59 17.40 -14.60
N ARG A 41 -2.34 18.55 -13.95
CA ARG A 41 -2.73 18.88 -12.56
C ARG A 41 -3.34 20.27 -12.51
N ASN A 42 -4.29 20.49 -11.60
CA ASN A 42 -4.86 21.82 -11.34
C ASN A 42 -4.36 22.39 -10.00
N THR A 43 -4.36 23.71 -9.86
CA THR A 43 -3.96 24.41 -8.63
C THR A 43 -4.95 24.26 -7.48
N ASP A 44 -6.14 23.72 -7.73
CA ASP A 44 -7.16 23.43 -6.72
C ASP A 44 -7.08 21.97 -6.19
N GLY A 45 -6.01 21.25 -6.54
CA GLY A 45 -5.77 19.87 -6.15
C GLY A 45 -6.62 18.84 -6.90
N THR A 46 -7.29 19.20 -7.99
CA THR A 46 -7.98 18.25 -8.87
C THR A 46 -7.05 17.69 -9.96
N PRO A 47 -7.33 16.48 -10.47
CA PRO A 47 -6.70 16.01 -11.70
C PRO A 47 -7.01 16.98 -12.86
N GLY A 48 -6.00 17.29 -13.68
CA GLY A 48 -6.19 18.14 -14.86
C GLY A 48 -6.78 17.40 -16.05
N GLU A 49 -7.21 18.14 -17.08
CA GLU A 49 -7.78 17.55 -18.32
C GLU A 49 -6.80 16.65 -19.08
N HIS A 50 -5.50 16.84 -18.86
CA HIS A 50 -4.42 16.06 -19.48
C HIS A 50 -3.78 15.04 -18.52
N TYR A 51 -4.46 14.72 -17.41
CA TYR A 51 -4.01 13.69 -16.49
C TYR A 51 -3.96 12.31 -17.18
N PHE A 52 -2.92 11.53 -16.90
CA PHE A 52 -2.77 10.18 -17.41
C PHE A 52 -2.21 9.25 -16.33
N GLN A 53 -2.46 7.95 -16.49
CA GLN A 53 -1.81 6.88 -15.76
C GLN A 53 -1.55 5.72 -16.70
N ASN A 54 -0.40 5.08 -16.54
CA ASN A 54 -0.10 3.84 -17.22
C ASN A 54 -0.68 2.67 -16.41
N ARG A 55 -0.73 1.49 -17.03
CA ARG A 55 -1.18 0.27 -16.36
C ARG A 55 -0.51 -0.93 -16.99
N ALA A 56 -0.53 -2.04 -16.27
CA ALA A 56 -0.06 -3.33 -16.73
C ALA A 56 -1.05 -4.46 -16.44
N ASP A 57 -1.07 -5.44 -17.35
CA ASP A 57 -1.73 -6.73 -17.14
C ASP A 57 -0.64 -7.79 -16.93
N TYR A 58 -0.52 -8.31 -15.72
CA TYR A 58 0.44 -9.35 -15.33
C TYR A 58 -0.19 -10.73 -15.42
N VAL A 59 0.50 -11.64 -16.12
CA VAL A 59 0.27 -13.09 -16.03
C VAL A 59 1.54 -13.71 -15.45
N ILE A 60 1.47 -14.24 -14.23
CA ILE A 60 2.64 -14.75 -13.50
C ILE A 60 2.39 -16.21 -13.12
N ASN A 61 3.31 -17.11 -13.47
CA ASN A 61 3.36 -18.43 -12.85
C ASN A 61 4.60 -18.49 -11.99
N VAL A 62 4.41 -18.94 -10.75
CA VAL A 62 5.48 -18.97 -9.77
C VAL A 62 5.43 -20.28 -8.99
N ARG A 63 6.61 -20.81 -8.68
CA ARG A 63 6.79 -21.93 -7.77
C ARG A 63 7.53 -21.43 -6.54
N PHE A 64 6.97 -21.71 -5.36
CA PHE A 64 7.57 -21.35 -4.09
C PHE A 64 7.80 -22.59 -3.22
N ASP A 65 9.00 -22.71 -2.67
CA ASP A 65 9.31 -23.72 -1.65
C ASP A 65 9.71 -23.03 -0.33
N PRO A 66 8.80 -23.00 0.67
CA PRO A 66 9.06 -22.40 1.97
C PRO A 66 10.26 -23.03 2.71
N LYS A 67 10.64 -24.28 2.41
CA LYS A 67 11.77 -24.92 3.09
C LYS A 67 13.10 -24.35 2.63
N THR A 68 13.21 -24.05 1.33
CA THR A 68 14.43 -23.53 0.70
C THR A 68 14.42 -22.01 0.53
N ALA A 69 13.28 -21.35 0.80
CA ALA A 69 13.04 -19.93 0.53
C ALA A 69 13.19 -19.55 -0.95
N LYS A 70 13.21 -20.54 -1.85
CA LYS A 70 13.38 -20.35 -3.29
C LYS A 70 12.04 -19.96 -3.92
N LEU A 71 12.03 -18.84 -4.63
CA LEU A 71 10.93 -18.41 -5.48
C LEU A 71 11.41 -18.34 -6.94
N GLU A 72 10.73 -19.07 -7.82
CA GLU A 72 11.06 -19.14 -9.24
C GLU A 72 9.82 -18.77 -10.05
N GLY A 73 9.95 -17.79 -10.94
CA GLY A 73 8.81 -17.24 -11.65
C GLY A 73 9.08 -16.98 -13.13
N ASN A 74 8.01 -17.11 -13.91
CA ASN A 74 7.93 -16.52 -15.23
C ASN A 74 6.73 -15.59 -15.31
N GLU A 75 6.93 -14.43 -15.90
CA GLU A 75 5.87 -13.45 -16.08
C GLU A 75 5.79 -12.95 -17.51
N SER A 76 4.57 -12.61 -17.88
CA SER A 76 4.21 -12.00 -19.13
C SER A 76 3.38 -10.76 -18.80
N VAL A 77 3.93 -9.59 -19.05
CA VAL A 77 3.28 -8.31 -18.73
C VAL A 77 2.91 -7.61 -20.02
N THR A 78 1.64 -7.20 -20.15
CA THR A 78 1.23 -6.25 -21.19
C THR A 78 1.21 -4.87 -20.60
N TYR A 79 2.12 -3.99 -21.02
CA TYR A 79 2.24 -2.63 -20.52
C TYR A 79 1.59 -1.64 -21.48
N TYR A 80 0.74 -0.74 -20.97
CA TYR A 80 0.01 0.26 -21.76
C TYR A 80 0.55 1.64 -21.46
N ASN A 81 1.05 2.33 -22.48
CA ASN A 81 1.51 3.70 -22.36
C ASN A 81 0.37 4.67 -22.70
N ASN A 82 -0.28 5.19 -21.67
CA ASN A 82 -1.28 6.25 -21.79
C ASN A 82 -0.68 7.65 -21.66
N SER A 83 0.64 7.76 -21.40
CA SER A 83 1.33 9.04 -21.36
C SER A 83 1.40 9.70 -22.74
N PRO A 84 1.57 11.03 -22.81
CA PRO A 84 1.81 11.74 -24.07
C PRO A 84 3.24 11.51 -24.61
N ASP A 85 4.09 10.77 -23.89
CA ASP A 85 5.50 10.60 -24.21
C ASP A 85 5.78 9.30 -24.95
N THR A 86 6.83 9.31 -25.78
CA THR A 86 7.42 8.06 -26.30
C THR A 86 8.44 7.52 -25.31
N LEU A 87 8.16 6.39 -24.68
CA LEU A 87 9.03 5.78 -23.68
C LEU A 87 10.20 5.06 -24.38
N LYS A 88 11.44 5.40 -24.02
CA LYS A 88 12.65 4.80 -24.63
C LYS A 88 13.32 3.73 -23.78
N ASN A 89 13.05 3.75 -22.49
CA ASN A 89 13.53 2.78 -21.51
C ASN A 89 12.36 2.36 -20.64
N LEU A 90 12.48 1.18 -20.05
CA LEU A 90 11.59 0.65 -19.03
C LEU A 90 12.36 0.57 -17.70
N VAL A 91 11.72 0.98 -16.61
CA VAL A 91 12.24 0.82 -15.25
C VAL A 91 11.47 -0.30 -14.57
N ILE A 92 12.20 -1.32 -14.12
CA ILE A 92 11.68 -2.50 -13.45
C ILE A 92 12.23 -2.48 -12.02
N ARG A 93 11.34 -2.44 -11.04
CA ARG A 93 11.67 -2.56 -9.63
C ARG A 93 11.95 -4.02 -9.29
N LEU A 94 13.05 -4.22 -8.58
CA LEU A 94 13.55 -5.48 -8.08
C LEU A 94 13.77 -5.31 -6.57
N TYR A 95 12.70 -5.10 -5.81
CA TYR A 95 12.77 -4.84 -4.37
C TYR A 95 13.64 -5.81 -3.58
N PRO A 96 13.70 -7.13 -3.89
CA PRO A 96 14.59 -8.06 -3.18
C PRO A 96 16.08 -7.76 -3.35
N ASN A 97 16.47 -6.91 -4.31
CA ASN A 97 17.83 -6.39 -4.39
C ASN A 97 18.22 -5.55 -3.17
N LEU A 98 17.25 -5.18 -2.31
CA LEU A 98 17.53 -4.65 -0.98
C LEU A 98 18.49 -5.57 -0.22
N PHE A 99 18.40 -6.89 -0.39
CA PHE A 99 19.23 -7.87 0.31
C PHE A 99 20.64 -8.06 -0.27
N LYS A 100 21.02 -7.34 -1.34
CA LYS A 100 22.38 -7.40 -1.88
C LYS A 100 23.39 -6.65 -0.99
N PRO A 101 24.56 -7.22 -0.65
CA PRO A 101 25.53 -6.59 0.26
C PRO A 101 25.87 -5.12 -0.05
N GLU A 102 25.94 -4.76 -1.33
CA GLU A 102 26.31 -3.43 -1.81
C GLU A 102 25.15 -2.41 -1.86
N THR A 103 23.90 -2.83 -1.62
CA THR A 103 22.74 -1.93 -1.69
C THR A 103 22.74 -0.97 -0.51
N VAL A 104 22.51 0.33 -0.78
CA VAL A 104 22.33 1.36 0.25
C VAL A 104 20.99 1.15 0.95
N ARG A 105 20.98 1.23 2.27
CA ARG A 105 19.81 0.94 3.11
C ARG A 105 19.68 1.95 4.25
N GLN A 106 18.44 2.14 4.69
CA GLN A 106 18.12 2.92 5.88
C GLN A 106 17.68 2.03 7.06
N VAL A 107 17.66 0.72 6.85
CA VAL A 107 17.29 -0.30 7.84
C VAL A 107 18.38 -1.38 7.89
N PRO A 108 18.61 -2.00 9.07
CA PRO A 108 19.54 -3.11 9.19
C PRO A 108 18.99 -4.38 8.51
N ILE A 109 19.90 -5.22 8.01
CA ILE A 109 19.60 -6.54 7.45
C ILE A 109 20.55 -7.55 8.10
N ASP A 110 20.02 -8.71 8.49
CA ASP A 110 20.84 -9.82 8.98
C ASP A 110 21.78 -10.30 7.86
N THR A 111 23.05 -10.44 8.17
CA THR A 111 24.07 -10.82 7.17
C THR A 111 23.82 -12.20 6.57
N ASP A 112 23.11 -13.08 7.28
CA ASP A 112 22.73 -14.41 6.77
C ASP A 112 21.68 -14.33 5.65
N ASP A 113 20.96 -13.21 5.54
CA ASP A 113 20.00 -12.94 4.47
C ASP A 113 20.60 -12.18 3.29
N TYR A 114 21.91 -11.94 3.28
CA TYR A 114 22.56 -11.37 2.12
C TYR A 114 22.43 -12.31 0.92
N SER A 115 21.90 -11.76 -0.18
CA SER A 115 21.62 -12.53 -1.40
C SER A 115 22.24 -11.87 -2.63
N LYS A 116 22.13 -12.54 -3.78
CA LYS A 116 22.49 -11.97 -5.08
C LYS A 116 21.41 -11.00 -5.62
N GLY A 117 20.31 -10.83 -4.89
CA GLY A 117 19.11 -10.15 -5.36
C GLY A 117 18.31 -11.02 -6.33
N VAL A 118 17.49 -10.38 -7.14
CA VAL A 118 16.70 -11.04 -8.18
C VAL A 118 17.61 -11.43 -9.35
N ASP A 119 17.64 -12.72 -9.66
CA ASP A 119 18.37 -13.29 -10.78
C ASP A 119 17.47 -13.31 -12.03
N ILE A 120 17.67 -12.32 -12.90
CA ILE A 120 16.97 -12.20 -14.19
C ILE A 120 17.63 -13.14 -15.20
N LYS A 121 16.92 -14.19 -15.59
CA LYS A 121 17.39 -15.19 -16.55
C LYS A 121 17.24 -14.71 -17.99
N SER A 122 16.10 -14.10 -18.30
CA SER A 122 15.81 -13.58 -19.64
C SER A 122 14.84 -12.41 -19.54
N ILE A 123 14.96 -11.45 -20.47
CA ILE A 123 13.94 -10.43 -20.73
C ILE A 123 13.74 -10.33 -22.23
N SER A 124 12.48 -10.32 -22.68
CA SER A 124 12.15 -9.98 -24.07
C SER A 124 11.00 -8.98 -24.15
N ILE A 125 11.05 -8.08 -25.14
CA ILE A 125 9.99 -7.12 -25.44
C ILE A 125 9.47 -7.43 -26.85
N ASN A 126 8.18 -7.71 -26.99
CA ASN A 126 7.54 -8.13 -28.24
C ASN A 126 8.27 -9.30 -28.94
N GLY A 127 8.84 -10.22 -28.15
CA GLY A 127 9.61 -11.37 -28.64
C GLY A 127 11.06 -11.06 -29.01
N ILE A 128 11.51 -9.81 -28.92
CA ILE A 128 12.92 -9.42 -29.09
C ILE A 128 13.62 -9.52 -27.75
N GLU A 129 14.61 -10.41 -27.65
CA GLU A 129 15.43 -10.56 -26.45
C GLU A 129 16.27 -9.31 -26.20
N ILE A 130 16.29 -8.84 -24.95
CA ILE A 130 17.13 -7.74 -24.51
C ILE A 130 18.41 -8.33 -23.93
N PRO A 131 19.59 -8.12 -24.55
CA PRO A 131 20.82 -8.72 -24.08
C PRO A 131 21.21 -8.15 -22.71
N ALA A 132 21.69 -9.01 -21.81
CA ALA A 132 22.08 -8.63 -20.44
C ALA A 132 23.14 -7.51 -20.39
N SER A 133 23.96 -7.35 -21.45
CA SER A 133 24.91 -6.23 -21.59
C SER A 133 24.25 -4.84 -21.65
N LYS A 134 22.93 -4.79 -21.89
CA LYS A 134 22.12 -3.56 -21.90
C LYS A 134 21.40 -3.32 -20.56
N PHE A 135 21.48 -4.25 -19.61
CA PHE A 135 20.90 -4.07 -18.29
C PHE A 135 21.69 -3.02 -17.51
N ARG A 136 20.98 -2.11 -16.84
CA ARG A 136 21.56 -1.09 -15.98
C ARG A 136 20.89 -1.17 -14.62
N TYR A 137 21.60 -1.76 -13.67
CA TYR A 137 21.13 -1.85 -12.29
C TYR A 137 21.50 -0.59 -11.52
N HIS A 138 20.55 -0.07 -10.75
CA HIS A 138 20.74 1.05 -9.85
C HIS A 138 19.97 0.79 -8.56
N GLY A 139 20.67 0.42 -7.49
CA GLY A 139 20.06 0.00 -6.24
C GLY A 139 19.08 -1.15 -6.46
N THR A 140 17.81 -0.91 -6.15
CA THR A 140 16.70 -1.86 -6.32
C THR A 140 15.99 -1.76 -7.67
N ASN A 141 16.53 -1.03 -8.64
CA ASN A 141 15.94 -0.85 -9.96
C ASN A 141 16.81 -1.46 -11.07
N LEU A 142 16.16 -1.98 -12.10
CA LEU A 142 16.73 -2.40 -13.37
C LEU A 142 16.16 -1.53 -14.49
N ILE A 143 17.03 -0.86 -15.23
CA ILE A 143 16.67 -0.06 -16.40
C ILE A 143 17.11 -0.80 -17.65
N ILE A 144 16.17 -0.96 -18.60
CA ILE A 144 16.42 -1.62 -19.89
C ILE A 144 15.93 -0.73 -21.05
N PRO A 145 16.58 -0.78 -22.23
CA PRO A 145 16.09 -0.07 -23.40
C PRO A 145 14.84 -0.74 -23.98
N ILE A 146 13.98 0.05 -24.60
CA ILE A 146 12.88 -0.41 -25.45
C ILE A 146 13.36 -0.28 -26.90
N PRO A 147 13.65 -1.38 -27.64
CA PRO A 147 14.38 -1.32 -28.92
C PRO A 147 13.80 -0.37 -29.99
N SER A 148 12.49 -0.15 -29.99
CA SER A 148 11.81 0.78 -30.91
C SER A 148 11.13 1.95 -30.21
N GLY A 149 11.34 2.10 -28.90
CA GLY A 149 10.50 2.91 -28.03
C GLY A 149 9.05 2.38 -27.94
N LEU A 150 8.27 2.97 -27.04
CA LEU A 150 6.83 2.76 -26.93
C LEU A 150 6.13 4.10 -27.11
N SER A 151 5.49 4.31 -28.26
CA SER A 151 4.74 5.54 -28.55
C SER A 151 3.49 5.69 -27.66
N PRO A 152 2.94 6.91 -27.54
CA PRO A 152 1.67 7.14 -26.85
C PRO A 152 0.55 6.24 -27.37
N SER A 153 -0.32 5.82 -26.46
CA SER A 153 -1.48 4.95 -26.69
C SER A 153 -1.18 3.55 -27.24
N LEU A 154 0.09 3.17 -27.33
CA LEU A 154 0.49 1.81 -27.69
C LEU A 154 0.78 0.97 -26.45
N SER A 155 0.84 -0.35 -26.66
CA SER A 155 1.30 -1.30 -25.66
C SER A 155 2.42 -2.19 -26.20
N PHE A 156 3.18 -2.80 -25.29
CA PHE A 156 4.06 -3.92 -25.62
C PHE A 156 3.84 -5.07 -24.64
N LYS A 157 4.29 -6.25 -25.06
CA LYS A 157 4.37 -7.44 -24.21
C LYS A 157 5.81 -7.66 -23.78
N ILE A 158 6.08 -7.66 -22.49
CA ILE A 158 7.35 -8.08 -21.91
C ILE A 158 7.21 -9.48 -21.33
N LYS A 159 8.25 -10.29 -21.46
CA LYS A 159 8.38 -11.56 -20.75
C LYS A 159 9.66 -11.55 -19.93
N ILE A 160 9.57 -12.03 -18.70
CA ILE A 160 10.71 -12.09 -17.77
C ILE A 160 10.72 -13.48 -17.13
N ASP A 161 11.87 -14.14 -17.20
CA ASP A 161 12.14 -15.34 -16.42
C ASP A 161 13.10 -14.96 -15.28
N TRP A 162 12.76 -15.31 -14.05
CA TRP A 162 13.50 -14.85 -12.88
C TRP A 162 13.47 -15.85 -11.72
N SER A 163 14.40 -15.69 -10.79
CA SER A 163 14.38 -16.39 -9.50
C SER A 163 14.93 -15.50 -8.40
N VAL A 164 14.50 -15.71 -7.17
CA VAL A 164 14.99 -15.00 -5.98
C VAL A 164 14.98 -15.91 -4.76
N ASP A 165 15.92 -15.69 -3.87
CA ASP A 165 15.95 -16.31 -2.54
C ASP A 165 15.37 -15.29 -1.55
N LEU A 166 14.28 -15.66 -0.86
CA LEU A 166 13.63 -14.81 0.12
C LEU A 166 14.39 -14.83 1.47
N PRO A 167 14.32 -13.75 2.27
CA PRO A 167 15.00 -13.70 3.57
C PRO A 167 14.46 -14.76 4.54
N ASN A 168 15.34 -15.28 5.39
CA ASN A 168 15.04 -16.25 6.43
C ASN A 168 14.91 -15.65 7.83
N LYS A 169 15.54 -14.49 8.10
CA LYS A 169 15.58 -13.90 9.46
C LYS A 169 15.09 -12.46 9.52
N THR A 170 15.36 -11.68 8.48
CA THR A 170 15.08 -10.26 8.40
C THR A 170 13.60 -10.07 8.07
N LEU A 171 12.86 -9.45 8.99
CA LEU A 171 11.43 -9.18 8.86
C LEU A 171 11.22 -7.70 8.56
N ILE A 172 11.27 -7.35 7.28
CA ILE A 172 10.94 -6.01 6.79
C ILE A 172 9.73 -6.18 5.87
N ARG A 173 8.53 -5.93 6.41
CA ARG A 173 7.22 -6.02 5.71
C ARG A 173 6.81 -7.41 5.19
N MET A 174 7.76 -8.33 5.11
CA MET A 174 7.62 -9.71 4.62
C MET A 174 8.66 -10.61 5.31
N GLY A 175 8.56 -11.92 5.13
CA GLY A 175 9.60 -12.86 5.53
C GLY A 175 9.08 -14.18 6.10
N ARG A 176 10.00 -14.90 6.75
CA ARG A 176 9.79 -16.23 7.34
C ARG A 176 9.36 -16.14 8.80
N TYR A 177 8.29 -16.83 9.18
CA TYR A 177 7.81 -16.88 10.58
C TYR A 177 8.11 -18.20 11.28
N ASP A 178 8.20 -19.30 10.51
CA ASP A 178 8.68 -20.59 10.99
C ASP A 178 9.23 -21.42 9.82
N THR A 179 9.44 -22.72 10.01
CA THR A 179 10.05 -23.59 8.99
C THR A 179 9.27 -23.70 7.67
N SER A 180 7.97 -23.46 7.67
CA SER A 180 7.06 -23.65 6.53
C SER A 180 6.14 -22.46 6.27
N THR A 181 6.20 -21.44 7.13
CA THR A 181 5.34 -20.26 7.08
C THR A 181 6.09 -19.03 6.60
N TYR A 182 5.56 -18.39 5.54
CA TYR A 182 6.07 -17.15 4.98
C TYR A 182 4.92 -16.19 4.66
N PHE A 183 5.19 -14.89 4.81
CA PHE A 183 4.48 -13.85 4.07
C PHE A 183 5.37 -13.32 2.97
N VAL A 184 4.90 -13.41 1.73
CA VAL A 184 5.64 -13.15 0.50
C VAL A 184 5.07 -11.90 -0.16
N ALA A 185 5.85 -10.83 -0.15
CA ALA A 185 5.54 -9.54 -0.76
C ALA A 185 6.73 -9.03 -1.57
N TYR A 186 6.50 -8.07 -2.48
CA TYR A 186 7.56 -7.39 -3.24
C TYR A 186 8.49 -8.37 -3.97
N TRP A 187 7.92 -9.45 -4.50
CA TRP A 187 8.64 -10.68 -4.83
C TRP A 187 8.86 -10.90 -6.33
N TYR A 188 8.18 -10.12 -7.17
CA TYR A 188 8.26 -10.19 -8.63
C TYR A 188 8.89 -8.93 -9.22
N PRO A 189 9.54 -9.00 -10.39
CA PRO A 189 9.91 -7.83 -11.16
C PRO A 189 8.67 -6.98 -11.49
N GLN A 190 8.62 -5.76 -10.97
CA GLN A 190 7.45 -4.90 -11.09
C GLN A 190 7.79 -3.67 -11.94
N ILE A 191 6.97 -3.32 -12.93
CA ILE A 191 7.19 -2.08 -13.70
C ILE A 191 6.96 -0.87 -12.78
N ALA A 192 7.92 0.06 -12.73
CA ALA A 192 7.80 1.27 -11.93
C ALA A 192 6.74 2.24 -12.51
N VAL A 193 6.20 3.12 -11.68
CA VAL A 193 5.27 4.16 -12.15
C VAL A 193 5.99 5.10 -13.13
N TYR A 194 5.32 5.46 -14.23
CA TYR A 194 5.67 6.59 -15.07
C TYR A 194 4.57 7.64 -14.98
N ASP A 195 4.85 8.79 -14.36
CA ASP A 195 3.85 9.84 -14.11
C ASP A 195 4.22 11.21 -14.70
N ASP A 196 3.30 12.15 -14.53
CA ASP A 196 3.39 13.52 -15.02
C ASP A 196 4.29 14.44 -14.18
N ILE A 197 4.78 13.96 -13.03
CA ILE A 197 5.60 14.70 -12.08
C ILE A 197 7.09 14.36 -12.27
N SER A 198 7.42 13.08 -12.14
CA SER A 198 8.79 12.56 -12.13
C SER A 198 9.19 11.87 -13.44
N GLY A 199 8.24 11.58 -14.33
CA GLY A 199 8.45 10.57 -15.37
C GLY A 199 8.57 9.21 -14.71
N TRP A 200 9.61 8.43 -15.03
CA TRP A 200 9.86 7.17 -14.33
C TRP A 200 10.23 7.40 -12.87
N CYS A 201 9.55 6.70 -11.95
CA CYS A 201 9.98 6.61 -10.57
C CYS A 201 11.25 5.75 -10.48
N THR A 202 12.40 6.40 -10.31
CA THR A 202 13.72 5.74 -10.22
C THR A 202 14.29 5.68 -8.82
N GLU A 203 13.52 6.12 -7.82
CA GLU A 203 13.91 6.08 -6.42
C GLU A 203 14.17 4.63 -5.98
N SER A 204 15.28 4.41 -5.26
CA SER A 204 15.73 3.05 -4.91
C SER A 204 15.27 2.70 -3.51
N TYR A 205 14.36 1.73 -3.39
CA TYR A 205 13.89 1.22 -2.10
C TYR A 205 15.04 0.90 -1.14
N THR A 206 15.04 1.59 0.01
CA THR A 206 16.08 1.51 1.06
C THR A 206 15.61 0.74 2.30
N GLY A 207 14.38 0.22 2.28
CA GLY A 207 13.76 -0.50 3.38
C GLY A 207 12.96 0.35 4.37
N LEU A 208 13.07 1.69 4.34
CA LEU A 208 12.38 2.56 5.31
C LEU A 208 10.96 2.93 4.89
N TYR A 209 10.80 3.54 3.71
CA TYR A 209 9.51 4.05 3.22
C TYR A 209 8.75 2.98 2.43
N GLU A 210 7.45 3.17 2.28
CA GLU A 210 6.52 2.26 1.59
C GLU A 210 6.62 2.40 0.05
N PHE A 211 5.54 2.14 -0.69
CA PHE A 211 5.59 1.87 -2.13
C PHE A 211 4.78 2.86 -2.97
N TYR A 212 5.01 2.83 -4.28
CA TYR A 212 4.26 3.64 -5.23
C TYR A 212 4.20 2.92 -6.57
N ASN A 213 3.02 2.36 -6.85
CA ASN A 213 2.76 1.43 -7.94
C ASN A 213 1.50 1.83 -8.72
N ASP A 214 1.50 1.56 -10.03
CA ASP A 214 0.33 1.75 -10.89
C ASP A 214 -0.79 0.76 -10.53
N TYR A 215 -2.02 1.06 -10.92
CA TYR A 215 -3.14 0.13 -10.83
C TYR A 215 -3.08 -0.91 -11.96
N ASN A 216 -2.97 -2.18 -11.59
CA ASN A 216 -2.69 -3.29 -12.49
C ASN A 216 -3.74 -4.41 -12.37
N ASN A 217 -3.76 -5.28 -13.39
CA ASN A 217 -4.48 -6.55 -13.34
C ASN A 217 -3.50 -7.69 -13.16
N PHE A 218 -3.89 -8.70 -12.40
CA PHE A 218 -3.09 -9.87 -12.07
C PHE A 218 -3.86 -11.16 -12.34
N ASP A 219 -3.24 -12.08 -13.08
CA ASP A 219 -3.64 -13.47 -13.25
C ASP A 219 -2.45 -14.34 -12.81
N ILE A 220 -2.49 -14.84 -11.57
CA ILE A 220 -1.33 -15.47 -10.93
C ILE A 220 -1.62 -16.92 -10.57
N LYS A 221 -0.68 -17.79 -10.92
CA LYS A 221 -0.65 -19.20 -10.52
C LYS A 221 0.53 -19.46 -9.61
N ILE A 222 0.25 -19.97 -8.42
CA ILE A 222 1.25 -20.24 -7.38
C ILE A 222 1.28 -21.74 -7.11
N GLU A 223 2.40 -22.37 -7.41
CA GLU A 223 2.68 -23.78 -7.09
C GLU A 223 3.46 -23.87 -5.77
N VAL A 224 2.98 -24.70 -4.85
CA VAL A 224 3.58 -24.94 -3.53
C VAL A 224 3.55 -26.43 -3.17
N PRO A 225 4.33 -26.89 -2.16
CA PRO A 225 4.23 -28.26 -1.66
C PRO A 225 2.81 -28.67 -1.24
N ALA A 226 2.51 -29.97 -1.32
CA ALA A 226 1.16 -30.55 -1.18
C ALA A 226 0.35 -30.14 0.06
N ASN A 227 1.01 -29.85 1.18
CA ASN A 227 0.39 -29.53 2.47
C ASN A 227 0.28 -28.02 2.73
N CYS A 228 0.77 -27.18 1.83
CA CYS A 228 0.75 -25.73 2.00
C CYS A 228 -0.61 -25.12 1.57
N LEU A 229 -1.10 -24.23 2.42
CA LEU A 229 -2.24 -23.35 2.19
C LEU A 229 -1.75 -21.99 1.71
N ILE A 230 -2.56 -21.31 0.88
CA ILE A 230 -2.24 -19.96 0.40
C ILE A 230 -3.44 -19.04 0.62
N TRP A 231 -3.15 -17.85 1.11
CA TRP A 231 -4.05 -16.69 1.10
C TRP A 231 -3.32 -15.55 0.40
N ALA A 232 -4.00 -14.83 -0.47
CA ALA A 232 -3.35 -13.86 -1.34
C ALA A 232 -4.24 -12.65 -1.61
N THR A 233 -3.63 -11.58 -2.11
CA THR A 233 -4.32 -10.57 -2.90
C THR A 233 -5.12 -11.24 -4.03
N GLY A 234 -6.32 -10.73 -4.31
CA GLY A 234 -7.17 -11.23 -5.38
C GLY A 234 -8.06 -12.40 -4.99
N ASP A 235 -8.99 -12.74 -5.86
CA ASP A 235 -9.97 -13.81 -5.64
C ASP A 235 -9.40 -15.16 -6.07
N LEU A 236 -9.52 -16.16 -5.20
CA LEU A 236 -9.16 -17.54 -5.52
C LEU A 236 -10.17 -18.14 -6.53
N GLN A 237 -9.68 -18.49 -7.72
CA GLN A 237 -10.50 -18.93 -8.84
C GLN A 237 -10.84 -20.43 -8.77
N ASN A 238 -9.95 -21.25 -8.19
CA ASN A 238 -10.05 -22.71 -8.20
C ASN A 238 -10.22 -23.33 -6.79
N GLY A 239 -10.78 -22.58 -5.84
CA GLY A 239 -10.93 -23.03 -4.44
C GLY A 239 -11.70 -24.35 -4.28
N LYS A 240 -12.72 -24.59 -5.11
CA LYS A 240 -13.51 -25.83 -5.10
C LYS A 240 -12.69 -27.08 -5.47
N ASP A 241 -11.65 -26.90 -6.29
CA ASP A 241 -10.78 -27.99 -6.74
C ASP A 241 -9.61 -28.25 -5.78
N ILE A 242 -9.30 -27.26 -4.94
CA ILE A 242 -8.18 -27.28 -4.00
C ILE A 242 -8.62 -27.74 -2.61
N PHE A 243 -9.65 -27.11 -2.04
CA PHE A 243 -10.09 -27.40 -0.68
C PHE A 243 -10.91 -28.68 -0.60
N HIS A 244 -10.78 -29.39 0.52
CA HIS A 244 -11.70 -30.47 0.86
C HIS A 244 -13.15 -29.94 0.94
N PRO A 245 -14.18 -30.69 0.51
CA PRO A 245 -15.56 -30.18 0.43
C PRO A 245 -16.10 -29.55 1.72
N ASN A 246 -15.73 -30.09 2.89
CA ASN A 246 -16.14 -29.52 4.18
C ASN A 246 -15.56 -28.13 4.43
N ILE A 247 -14.27 -27.91 4.11
CA ILE A 247 -13.61 -26.61 4.25
C ILE A 247 -14.22 -25.63 3.25
N PHE A 248 -14.36 -26.04 1.99
CA PHE A 248 -14.99 -25.22 0.95
C PHE A 248 -16.41 -24.77 1.35
N SER A 249 -17.21 -25.67 1.93
CA SER A 249 -18.54 -25.32 2.43
C SER A 249 -18.51 -24.29 3.57
N ARG A 250 -17.50 -24.31 4.45
CA ARG A 250 -17.35 -23.31 5.51
C ARG A 250 -16.94 -21.95 4.95
N ILE A 251 -16.09 -21.91 3.92
CA ILE A 251 -15.73 -20.69 3.19
C ILE A 251 -16.98 -20.04 2.58
N GLU A 252 -17.78 -20.81 1.84
CA GLU A 252 -19.00 -20.32 1.21
C GLU A 252 -20.03 -19.83 2.25
N LYS A 253 -20.10 -20.50 3.41
CA LYS A 253 -20.92 -20.04 4.53
C LYS A 253 -20.40 -18.70 5.10
N ALA A 254 -19.10 -18.56 5.30
CA ALA A 254 -18.50 -17.34 5.86
C ALA A 254 -18.76 -16.10 4.98
N LYS A 255 -18.76 -16.25 3.65
CA LYS A 255 -19.09 -15.19 2.67
C LYS A 255 -20.48 -14.58 2.87
N GLN A 256 -21.38 -15.29 3.56
CA GLN A 256 -22.75 -14.86 3.82
C GLN A 256 -23.05 -14.71 5.33
N SER A 257 -22.06 -14.90 6.20
CA SER A 257 -22.25 -14.92 7.64
C SER A 257 -21.95 -13.56 8.28
N ASP A 258 -22.85 -13.10 9.16
CA ASP A 258 -22.59 -11.96 10.06
C ASP A 258 -21.91 -12.37 11.38
N THR A 259 -21.66 -13.67 11.56
CA THR A 259 -20.93 -14.23 12.71
C THR A 259 -19.73 -15.03 12.25
N VAL A 260 -18.69 -15.08 13.09
CA VAL A 260 -17.42 -15.77 12.78
C VAL A 260 -17.63 -17.26 12.58
N ILE A 261 -17.13 -17.76 11.45
CA ILE A 261 -17.05 -19.17 11.09
C ILE A 261 -15.59 -19.61 11.22
N LYS A 262 -15.34 -20.62 12.05
CA LYS A 262 -14.03 -21.30 12.09
C LYS A 262 -13.88 -22.18 10.85
N VAL A 263 -13.14 -21.70 9.85
CA VAL A 263 -13.01 -22.36 8.54
C VAL A 263 -12.06 -23.53 8.64
N ILE A 264 -10.86 -23.32 9.19
CA ILE A 264 -9.85 -24.37 9.45
C ILE A 264 -9.55 -24.38 10.95
N THR A 265 -9.65 -25.55 11.59
CA THR A 265 -9.37 -25.75 13.01
C THR A 265 -8.25 -26.76 13.25
N ASN A 266 -7.85 -26.91 14.51
CA ASN A 266 -6.89 -27.93 14.96
C ASN A 266 -7.34 -29.35 14.62
N GLU A 267 -8.64 -29.62 14.64
CA GLU A 267 -9.23 -30.93 14.34
C GLU A 267 -9.09 -31.28 12.86
N ASP A 268 -9.25 -30.31 11.96
CA ASP A 268 -9.12 -30.57 10.52
C ASP A 268 -7.70 -31.03 10.13
N TYR A 269 -6.68 -30.56 10.86
CA TYR A 269 -5.29 -31.04 10.72
C TYR A 269 -5.11 -32.47 11.22
N LYS A 270 -5.80 -32.88 12.29
CA LYS A 270 -5.74 -34.27 12.80
C LYS A 270 -6.42 -35.25 11.85
N GLU A 271 -7.45 -34.81 11.13
CA GLU A 271 -8.20 -35.62 10.17
C GLU A 271 -7.55 -35.68 8.78
N GLU A 272 -6.55 -34.84 8.49
CA GLU A 272 -5.94 -34.67 7.17
C GLU A 272 -6.97 -34.30 6.07
N LYS A 273 -7.99 -33.51 6.43
CA LYS A 273 -9.12 -33.13 5.53
C LYS A 273 -9.18 -31.64 5.23
N ILE A 274 -8.04 -31.01 4.99
CA ILE A 274 -8.00 -29.58 4.62
C ILE A 274 -8.00 -29.41 3.10
N LEU A 275 -7.06 -30.08 2.43
CA LEU A 275 -6.87 -30.04 0.99
C LEU A 275 -7.27 -31.36 0.35
N GLN A 276 -7.68 -31.30 -0.92
CA GLN A 276 -7.80 -32.51 -1.74
C GLN A 276 -6.42 -33.08 -2.04
N LYS A 277 -6.28 -34.41 -2.06
CA LYS A 277 -4.99 -35.08 -2.29
C LYS A 277 -4.39 -34.69 -3.63
N ARG A 278 -3.27 -33.97 -3.61
CA ARG A 278 -2.48 -33.52 -4.77
C ARG A 278 -0.99 -33.58 -4.42
N THR A 279 -0.13 -33.79 -5.40
CA THR A 279 1.33 -33.80 -5.20
C THR A 279 1.94 -32.39 -5.21
N SER A 280 1.39 -31.50 -6.05
CA SER A 280 1.79 -30.09 -6.16
C SER A 280 0.58 -29.24 -6.54
N PRO A 281 -0.20 -28.72 -5.56
CA PRO A 281 -1.35 -27.88 -5.84
C PRO A 281 -0.92 -26.55 -6.47
N VAL A 282 -1.65 -26.16 -7.51
CA VAL A 282 -1.52 -24.83 -8.15
C VAL A 282 -2.72 -24.00 -7.76
N TRP A 283 -2.47 -22.91 -7.03
CA TRP A 283 -3.47 -21.95 -6.60
C TRP A 283 -3.59 -20.85 -7.66
N HIS A 284 -4.79 -20.56 -8.12
CA HIS A 284 -5.03 -19.57 -9.19
C HIS A 284 -5.79 -18.37 -8.64
N PHE A 285 -5.15 -17.21 -8.62
CA PHE A 285 -5.72 -15.96 -8.14
C PHE A 285 -5.89 -14.95 -9.27
N LYS A 286 -6.94 -14.12 -9.17
CA LYS A 286 -7.14 -12.97 -10.04
C LYS A 286 -7.43 -11.72 -9.23
N ALA A 287 -6.76 -10.63 -9.57
CA ALA A 287 -7.07 -9.30 -9.02
C ALA A 287 -7.14 -8.30 -10.18
N ASN A 288 -8.10 -7.38 -10.12
CA ASN A 288 -8.23 -6.33 -11.12
C ASN A 288 -8.09 -4.96 -10.44
N ASN A 289 -7.41 -4.04 -11.12
CA ASN A 289 -7.23 -2.67 -10.66
C ASN A 289 -6.67 -2.57 -9.22
N VAL A 290 -5.56 -3.26 -8.96
CA VAL A 290 -4.84 -3.22 -7.66
C VAL A 290 -3.38 -2.83 -7.87
N SER A 291 -2.76 -2.21 -6.86
CA SER A 291 -1.41 -1.66 -6.96
C SER A 291 -0.30 -2.70 -6.75
N ASP A 292 -0.58 -3.80 -6.05
CA ASP A 292 0.40 -4.85 -5.76
C ASP A 292 -0.27 -6.20 -5.49
N PHE A 293 0.55 -7.25 -5.34
CA PHE A 293 0.12 -8.61 -5.05
C PHE A 293 1.03 -9.27 -4.01
N ALA A 294 0.47 -9.62 -2.85
CA ALA A 294 1.15 -10.39 -1.81
C ALA A 294 0.42 -11.71 -1.54
N PHE A 295 1.12 -12.66 -0.91
CA PHE A 295 0.51 -13.89 -0.42
C PHE A 295 1.19 -14.43 0.84
N GLY A 296 0.39 -15.01 1.74
CA GLY A 296 0.83 -15.82 2.85
C GLY A 296 0.78 -17.30 2.49
N VAL A 297 1.75 -18.06 2.97
CA VAL A 297 1.81 -19.53 2.81
C VAL A 297 2.17 -20.16 4.14
N SER A 298 1.45 -21.22 4.52
CA SER A 298 1.72 -22.02 5.72
C SER A 298 1.16 -23.42 5.55
N ASP A 299 1.72 -24.39 6.27
CA ASP A 299 1.17 -25.74 6.40
C ASP A 299 0.56 -26.02 7.80
N SER A 300 0.43 -24.98 8.63
CA SER A 300 0.02 -25.15 10.03
C SER A 300 -0.95 -24.11 10.57
N TYR A 301 -1.19 -23.02 9.83
CA TYR A 301 -2.09 -21.95 10.27
C TYR A 301 -3.56 -22.38 10.24
N ILE A 302 -4.33 -21.84 11.19
CA ILE A 302 -5.79 -21.97 11.28
C ILE A 302 -6.46 -20.70 10.74
N TRP A 303 -7.77 -20.77 10.47
CA TRP A 303 -8.48 -19.74 9.72
C TRP A 303 -9.89 -19.52 10.24
N ASP A 304 -10.15 -18.30 10.69
CA ASP A 304 -11.48 -17.78 11.02
C ASP A 304 -11.94 -16.79 9.94
N ALA A 305 -13.22 -16.83 9.58
CA ALA A 305 -13.78 -15.96 8.55
C ALA A 305 -15.18 -15.45 8.89
N VAL A 306 -15.45 -14.22 8.48
CA VAL A 306 -16.77 -13.57 8.62
C VAL A 306 -16.96 -12.57 7.49
N SER A 307 -18.18 -12.17 7.19
CA SER A 307 -18.43 -11.11 6.21
C SER A 307 -19.26 -9.98 6.79
N VAL A 308 -19.30 -8.86 6.07
CA VAL A 308 -20.17 -7.73 6.40
C VAL A 308 -20.66 -7.06 5.12
N GLU A 309 -21.90 -6.57 5.13
CA GLU A 309 -22.41 -5.71 4.06
C GLU A 309 -21.68 -4.37 4.10
N VAL A 310 -21.09 -3.96 2.97
CA VAL A 310 -20.29 -2.74 2.84
C VAL A 310 -20.95 -1.68 1.96
N ASP A 311 -22.02 -2.06 1.26
CA ASP A 311 -22.79 -1.17 0.39
C ASP A 311 -24.27 -1.54 0.46
N SER A 312 -25.08 -0.65 1.04
CA SER A 312 -26.52 -0.87 1.22
C SER A 312 -27.33 -0.73 -0.07
N TYR A 313 -26.75 -0.15 -1.14
CA TYR A 313 -27.42 -0.03 -2.43
C TYR A 313 -27.26 -1.29 -3.29
N THR A 314 -26.06 -1.88 -3.25
CA THR A 314 -25.75 -3.09 -4.04
C THR A 314 -25.84 -4.38 -3.23
N HIS A 315 -26.01 -4.28 -1.91
CA HIS A 315 -25.91 -5.40 -0.95
C HIS A 315 -24.58 -6.16 -1.06
N ARG A 316 -23.53 -5.50 -1.55
CA ARG A 316 -22.21 -6.11 -1.66
C ARG A 316 -21.65 -6.37 -0.27
N ARG A 317 -21.12 -7.58 -0.06
CA ARG A 317 -20.42 -7.97 1.16
C ARG A 317 -18.92 -8.04 0.92
N ALA A 318 -18.14 -7.73 1.94
CA ALA A 318 -16.71 -8.03 2.00
C ALA A 318 -16.46 -9.19 2.97
N LEU A 319 -15.60 -10.13 2.58
CA LEU A 319 -15.13 -11.22 3.44
C LEU A 319 -13.90 -10.78 4.23
N ILE A 320 -13.86 -11.10 5.51
CA ILE A 320 -12.73 -10.87 6.40
C ILE A 320 -12.19 -12.22 6.83
N ASN A 321 -10.89 -12.43 6.65
CA ASN A 321 -10.18 -13.64 7.04
C ASN A 321 -9.16 -13.29 8.11
N SER A 322 -9.16 -13.99 9.25
CA SER A 322 -8.06 -14.02 10.20
C SER A 322 -7.33 -15.35 10.05
N VAL A 323 -6.04 -15.31 9.71
CA VAL A 323 -5.23 -16.50 9.45
C VAL A 323 -4.01 -16.47 10.35
N TYR A 324 -3.91 -17.42 11.26
CA TYR A 324 -3.00 -17.32 12.39
C TYR A 324 -2.48 -18.67 12.87
N LYS A 325 -1.41 -18.66 13.66
CA LYS A 325 -0.73 -19.88 14.09
C LYS A 325 -1.63 -20.73 14.98
N LYS A 326 -1.62 -22.05 14.74
CA LYS A 326 -2.36 -22.97 15.62
C LYS A 326 -1.78 -22.98 17.05
N GLY A 327 -2.66 -23.00 18.05
CA GLY A 327 -2.28 -23.11 19.45
C GLY A 327 -1.88 -21.79 20.11
N THR A 328 -2.02 -20.66 19.41
CA THR A 328 -1.94 -19.32 20.00
C THR A 328 -3.34 -18.79 20.30
N THR A 329 -3.43 -17.84 21.23
CA THR A 329 -4.61 -16.98 21.44
C THR A 329 -4.53 -15.71 20.59
N ALA A 330 -3.32 -15.30 20.20
CA ALA A 330 -3.11 -14.27 19.19
C ALA A 330 -3.83 -14.70 17.90
N GLY A 331 -4.62 -13.79 17.32
CA GLY A 331 -5.50 -14.07 16.17
C GLY A 331 -6.97 -14.38 16.52
N GLU A 332 -7.27 -14.82 17.75
CA GLU A 332 -8.66 -15.03 18.18
C GLU A 332 -9.41 -13.68 18.26
N GLY A 333 -10.57 -13.60 17.62
CA GLY A 333 -11.39 -12.38 17.60
C GLY A 333 -10.95 -11.32 16.58
N VAL A 334 -9.78 -11.46 15.94
CA VAL A 334 -9.29 -10.54 14.91
C VAL A 334 -10.24 -10.45 13.71
N ALA A 335 -10.87 -11.56 13.32
CA ALA A 335 -11.88 -11.56 12.26
C ALA A 335 -13.06 -10.61 12.60
N GLU A 336 -13.48 -10.55 13.86
CA GLU A 336 -14.56 -9.66 14.32
C GLU A 336 -14.10 -8.19 14.40
N ILE A 337 -12.88 -7.95 14.87
CA ILE A 337 -12.26 -6.60 14.84
C ILE A 337 -12.22 -6.08 13.40
N GLY A 338 -11.77 -6.91 12.45
CA GLY A 338 -11.73 -6.56 11.04
C GLY A 338 -13.12 -6.31 10.46
N ARG A 339 -14.10 -7.17 10.78
CA ARG A 339 -15.52 -6.99 10.39
C ARG A 339 -16.07 -5.65 10.86
N TYR A 340 -15.87 -5.34 12.15
CA TYR A 340 -16.35 -4.09 12.75
C TYR A 340 -15.66 -2.87 12.16
N THR A 341 -14.34 -2.95 11.94
CA THR A 341 -13.55 -1.90 11.28
C THR A 341 -14.09 -1.60 9.90
N ILE A 342 -14.24 -2.62 9.04
CA ILE A 342 -14.76 -2.46 7.68
C ILE A 342 -16.18 -1.86 7.69
N LEU A 343 -17.04 -2.30 8.60
CA LEU A 343 -18.38 -1.73 8.76
C LEU A 343 -18.33 -0.24 9.09
N LYS A 344 -17.53 0.14 10.09
CA LYS A 344 -17.39 1.54 10.54
C LYS A 344 -16.79 2.42 9.47
N LEU A 345 -15.76 1.97 8.76
CA LEU A 345 -15.18 2.70 7.63
C LEU A 345 -16.23 2.91 6.52
N SER A 346 -16.95 1.84 6.16
CA SER A 346 -17.91 1.87 5.04
C SER A 346 -19.11 2.76 5.29
N THR A 347 -19.59 2.83 6.54
CA THR A 347 -20.87 3.48 6.89
C THR A 347 -20.70 4.83 7.57
N ASP A 348 -19.69 4.98 8.42
CA ASP A 348 -19.60 6.08 9.38
C ASP A 348 -18.30 6.88 9.26
N LEU A 349 -17.14 6.27 9.47
CA LEU A 349 -15.87 7.01 9.59
C LEU A 349 -15.47 7.68 8.27
N ILE A 350 -15.51 6.91 7.17
CA ILE A 350 -15.32 7.45 5.81
C ILE A 350 -16.68 7.59 5.13
N GLY A 351 -17.53 6.57 5.25
CA GLY A 351 -18.86 6.55 4.62
C GLY A 351 -18.78 6.34 3.10
N VAL A 352 -17.76 5.63 2.63
CA VAL A 352 -17.58 5.17 1.25
C VAL A 352 -17.49 3.64 1.32
N PRO A 353 -18.22 2.87 0.49
CA PRO A 353 -18.15 1.42 0.55
C PRO A 353 -16.73 0.86 0.47
N TYR A 354 -16.41 -0.13 1.30
CA TYR A 354 -15.10 -0.79 1.29
C TYR A 354 -14.72 -1.27 -0.11
N PRO A 355 -13.53 -0.91 -0.64
CA PRO A 355 -13.25 -1.03 -2.08
C PRO A 355 -13.02 -2.46 -2.56
N TYR A 356 -12.77 -3.40 -1.66
CA TYR A 356 -12.37 -4.77 -2.01
C TYR A 356 -13.41 -5.84 -1.65
N PRO A 357 -13.40 -7.00 -2.34
CA PRO A 357 -14.30 -8.12 -2.03
C PRO A 357 -13.89 -8.87 -0.76
N HIS A 358 -12.64 -8.77 -0.35
CA HIS A 358 -12.15 -9.38 0.88
C HIS A 358 -10.92 -8.68 1.45
N ASN A 359 -10.58 -9.01 2.70
CA ASN A 359 -9.31 -8.71 3.33
C ASN A 359 -8.86 -9.89 4.18
N THR A 360 -7.59 -10.27 4.07
CA THR A 360 -6.96 -11.29 4.92
C THR A 360 -5.96 -10.67 5.88
N ILE A 361 -6.28 -10.72 7.17
CA ILE A 361 -5.37 -10.40 8.26
C ILE A 361 -4.54 -11.65 8.55
N TRP A 362 -3.27 -11.60 8.17
CA TRP A 362 -2.28 -12.63 8.38
C TRP A 362 -1.50 -12.35 9.66
N GLU A 363 -1.40 -13.34 10.54
CA GLU A 363 -0.51 -13.28 11.70
C GLU A 363 0.95 -13.46 11.25
N GLY A 364 1.72 -12.39 11.29
CA GLY A 364 3.13 -12.35 10.95
C GLY A 364 3.90 -11.40 11.87
N HIS A 365 4.42 -10.29 11.32
CA HIS A 365 5.27 -9.36 12.08
C HIS A 365 5.09 -7.91 11.65
N GLY A 366 4.99 -7.01 12.64
CA GLY A 366 4.86 -5.56 12.43
C GLY A 366 3.42 -5.15 12.20
N GLY A 367 3.21 -4.24 11.26
CA GLY A 367 1.94 -3.89 10.65
C GLY A 367 2.30 -3.46 9.24
N MET A 368 1.64 -4.07 8.25
CA MET A 368 1.90 -3.77 6.85
C MET A 368 0.67 -4.12 6.03
N GLU A 369 0.24 -3.15 5.26
CA GLU A 369 -0.91 -3.20 4.39
C GLU A 369 -0.57 -3.73 2.99
N PHE A 370 -1.53 -4.41 2.36
CA PHE A 370 -1.50 -4.81 0.96
C PHE A 370 -2.92 -4.76 0.40
N PRO A 371 -3.12 -4.72 -0.93
CA PRO A 371 -4.44 -4.89 -1.49
C PRO A 371 -5.03 -6.23 -1.04
N MET A 372 -6.14 -6.18 -0.31
CA MET A 372 -6.86 -7.34 0.25
C MET A 372 -6.09 -8.17 1.29
N MET A 373 -4.95 -7.68 1.82
CA MET A 373 -4.21 -8.38 2.88
C MET A 373 -3.57 -7.42 3.88
N CYS A 374 -3.35 -7.90 5.10
CA CYS A 374 -2.57 -7.23 6.13
C CYS A 374 -1.60 -8.24 6.74
N ASN A 375 -0.37 -7.85 7.03
CA ASN A 375 0.64 -8.68 7.70
C ASN A 375 0.92 -8.12 9.10
N ASN A 376 0.23 -8.66 10.10
CA ASN A 376 0.15 -8.08 11.43
C ASN A 376 0.91 -8.93 12.44
N GLY A 377 1.73 -8.29 13.27
CA GLY A 377 2.41 -8.94 14.38
C GLY A 377 1.43 -9.48 15.40
N ALA A 378 1.63 -10.73 15.84
CA ALA A 378 0.87 -11.34 16.91
C ALA A 378 0.95 -10.52 18.21
N SER A 379 -0.19 -10.22 18.84
CA SER A 379 -0.23 -9.57 20.15
C SER A 379 -1.20 -10.25 21.13
N ASP A 380 -0.75 -10.46 22.37
CA ASP A 380 -1.65 -10.82 23.48
C ASP A 380 -2.33 -9.58 24.09
N ASN A 381 -1.97 -8.37 23.64
CA ASN A 381 -2.59 -7.13 24.07
C ASN A 381 -3.75 -6.78 23.13
N SER A 382 -4.98 -7.00 23.59
CA SER A 382 -6.20 -6.75 22.80
C SER A 382 -6.32 -5.31 22.28
N ILE A 383 -5.79 -4.31 23.00
CA ILE A 383 -5.79 -2.92 22.54
C ILE A 383 -4.83 -2.74 21.36
N HIS A 384 -3.66 -3.35 21.44
CA HIS A 384 -2.69 -3.28 20.35
C HIS A 384 -3.20 -4.01 19.11
N GLU A 385 -3.83 -5.17 19.30
CA GLU A 385 -4.43 -5.97 18.22
C GLU A 385 -5.52 -5.19 17.48
N VAL A 386 -6.38 -4.46 18.21
CA VAL A 386 -7.39 -3.57 17.62
C VAL A 386 -6.73 -2.42 16.85
N PHE A 387 -5.71 -1.78 17.43
CA PHE A 387 -4.98 -0.71 16.76
C PHE A 387 -4.40 -1.18 15.42
N VAL A 388 -3.55 -2.22 15.42
CA VAL A 388 -2.87 -2.66 14.19
C VAL A 388 -3.87 -3.19 13.15
N THR A 389 -4.86 -3.98 13.58
CA THR A 389 -5.88 -4.50 12.66
C THR A 389 -6.69 -3.39 12.01
N SER A 390 -7.12 -2.39 12.80
CA SER A 390 -7.92 -1.29 12.27
C SER A 390 -7.10 -0.32 11.42
N HIS A 391 -5.83 -0.09 11.76
CA HIS A 391 -4.85 0.66 10.96
C HIS A 391 -4.67 0.00 9.59
N GLU A 392 -4.16 -1.23 9.54
CA GLU A 392 -3.81 -1.89 8.28
C GLU A 392 -5.01 -2.12 7.35
N ILE A 393 -6.19 -2.43 7.89
CA ILE A 393 -7.41 -2.56 7.06
C ILE A 393 -7.79 -1.23 6.43
N SER A 394 -7.62 -0.12 7.16
CA SER A 394 -8.00 1.20 6.68
C SER A 394 -7.13 1.66 5.50
N HIS A 395 -5.91 1.13 5.38
CA HIS A 395 -5.07 1.39 4.22
C HIS A 395 -5.65 0.87 2.88
N SER A 396 -6.70 0.03 2.95
CA SER A 396 -7.50 -0.31 1.75
C SER A 396 -8.06 0.92 1.03
N TYR A 397 -8.26 2.04 1.72
CA TYR A 397 -8.65 3.31 1.12
C TYR A 397 -7.43 4.14 0.67
N PHE A 398 -6.37 4.18 1.46
CA PHE A 398 -5.14 4.94 1.17
C PHE A 398 -3.94 4.09 1.59
N PRO A 399 -3.04 3.66 0.69
CA PRO A 399 -2.91 4.08 -0.71
C PRO A 399 -3.77 3.28 -1.69
N PHE A 400 -4.51 2.26 -1.27
CA PHE A 400 -4.95 1.25 -2.25
C PHE A 400 -6.17 1.66 -3.09
N MET A 401 -7.15 2.40 -2.56
CA MET A 401 -8.23 2.98 -3.38
C MET A 401 -7.80 4.32 -4.00
N VAL A 402 -7.01 5.10 -3.27
CA VAL A 402 -6.46 6.39 -3.68
C VAL A 402 -4.94 6.29 -3.61
N GLY A 403 -4.29 6.21 -4.76
CA GLY A 403 -2.88 5.86 -4.93
C GLY A 403 -1.90 6.92 -4.50
N THR A 404 -1.83 7.23 -3.20
CA THR A 404 -0.83 8.12 -2.62
C THR A 404 0.58 7.64 -2.95
N ASN A 405 1.51 8.59 -3.12
CA ASN A 405 2.91 8.28 -3.41
C ASN A 405 3.68 8.24 -2.10
N GLU A 406 3.73 7.06 -1.46
CA GLU A 406 4.32 6.90 -0.13
C GLU A 406 5.83 7.11 -0.11
N ILE A 407 6.49 6.86 -1.25
CA ILE A 407 7.93 7.12 -1.44
C ILE A 407 8.23 8.59 -1.14
N TYR A 408 7.36 9.51 -1.51
CA TYR A 408 7.58 10.95 -1.29
C TYR A 408 6.67 11.57 -0.23
N TYR A 409 5.46 11.06 -0.03
CA TYR A 409 4.40 11.73 0.73
C TYR A 409 3.59 10.76 1.61
N ALA A 410 4.26 9.82 2.26
CA ALA A 410 3.67 8.85 3.22
C ALA A 410 2.84 9.49 4.35
N TRP A 411 2.99 10.80 4.62
CA TRP A 411 2.16 11.46 5.62
C TRP A 411 0.68 11.53 5.23
N ILE A 412 0.34 11.42 3.93
CA ILE A 412 -1.03 11.54 3.46
C ILE A 412 -1.85 10.33 3.93
N ASP A 413 -1.42 9.13 3.62
CA ASP A 413 -2.03 7.88 4.10
C ASP A 413 -1.74 7.65 5.57
N GLU A 414 -0.48 7.55 5.98
CA GLU A 414 -0.16 7.19 7.38
C GLU A 414 -0.78 8.14 8.40
N GLY A 415 -0.85 9.43 8.06
CA GLY A 415 -1.53 10.42 8.87
C GLY A 415 -3.05 10.25 8.91
N LEU A 416 -3.68 10.01 7.75
CA LEU A 416 -5.11 9.73 7.66
C LEU A 416 -5.46 8.44 8.40
N ILE A 417 -4.65 7.39 8.26
CA ILE A 417 -4.90 6.07 8.83
C ILE A 417 -4.51 5.99 10.30
N THR A 418 -3.63 6.86 10.79
CA THR A 418 -3.46 7.07 12.25
C THR A 418 -4.66 7.82 12.86
N PHE A 419 -5.39 8.61 12.07
CA PHE A 419 -6.49 9.47 12.53
C PHE A 419 -7.86 8.76 12.46
N ILE A 420 -8.26 8.25 11.29
CA ILE A 420 -9.62 7.77 10.98
C ILE A 420 -10.05 6.58 11.85
N PRO A 421 -9.34 5.44 11.88
CA PRO A 421 -9.76 4.26 12.62
C PRO A 421 -9.67 4.43 14.14
N LYS A 422 -9.18 5.57 14.65
CA LYS A 422 -9.07 5.78 16.10
C LYS A 422 -10.39 5.59 16.84
N ALA A 423 -11.51 5.93 16.20
CA ALA A 423 -12.84 5.70 16.74
C ALA A 423 -13.11 4.21 17.04
N VAL A 424 -12.63 3.29 16.19
CA VAL A 424 -12.74 1.84 16.42
C VAL A 424 -11.99 1.45 17.69
N GLU A 425 -10.78 1.95 17.88
CA GLU A 425 -10.02 1.67 19.11
C GLU A 425 -10.74 2.19 20.36
N MET A 426 -11.36 3.36 20.29
CA MET A 426 -12.14 3.93 21.40
C MET A 426 -13.37 3.08 21.73
N ASP A 427 -14.07 2.56 20.71
CA ASP A 427 -15.22 1.66 20.88
C ASP A 427 -14.81 0.34 21.57
N TYR A 428 -13.55 -0.08 21.40
CA TYR A 428 -12.94 -1.23 22.10
C TYR A 428 -12.27 -0.86 23.44
N GLY A 429 -12.50 0.35 23.96
CA GLY A 429 -12.07 0.77 25.30
C GLY A 429 -10.69 1.42 25.37
N ASN A 430 -10.04 1.70 24.24
CA ASN A 430 -8.74 2.37 24.21
C ASN A 430 -8.86 3.92 24.26
N ALA A 431 -9.34 4.43 25.40
CA ALA A 431 -9.65 5.86 25.56
C ALA A 431 -8.43 6.81 25.56
N ASN A 432 -7.20 6.31 25.67
CA ASN A 432 -6.01 7.14 25.95
C ASN A 432 -4.87 7.07 24.92
N ALA A 433 -4.94 6.26 23.86
CA ALA A 433 -3.76 6.04 23.04
C ALA A 433 -3.70 6.94 21.79
N HIS A 434 -3.47 8.24 21.95
CA HIS A 434 -2.86 9.03 20.85
C HIS A 434 -1.35 8.72 20.79
N TYR A 435 -0.97 7.43 20.67
CA TYR A 435 0.40 6.97 20.85
C TYR A 435 1.39 7.72 19.95
N TYR A 436 1.10 7.82 18.65
CA TYR A 436 1.96 8.51 17.69
C TYR A 436 2.01 10.02 17.92
N ILE A 437 0.88 10.67 18.25
CA ILE A 437 0.85 12.12 18.55
C ILE A 437 1.61 12.42 19.85
N ASN A 438 1.42 11.60 20.89
CA ASN A 438 2.14 11.71 22.15
C ASN A 438 3.65 11.50 21.95
N SER A 439 4.02 10.55 21.08
CA SER A 439 5.42 10.32 20.70
C SER A 439 5.99 11.52 19.95
N TYR A 440 5.26 12.07 18.98
CA TYR A 440 5.65 13.30 18.27
C TYR A 440 5.85 14.48 19.24
N ASN A 441 4.89 14.73 20.14
CA ASN A 441 4.96 15.79 21.15
C ASN A 441 6.22 15.63 22.03
N LYS A 442 6.49 14.41 22.49
CA LYS A 442 7.61 14.14 23.41
C LYS A 442 8.99 14.19 22.73
N TYR A 443 9.11 13.71 21.49
CA TYR A 443 10.42 13.41 20.89
C TYR A 443 10.78 14.28 19.68
N ALA A 444 9.83 14.98 19.07
CA ALA A 444 10.08 15.76 17.86
C ALA A 444 9.67 17.23 17.99
N MET A 445 8.48 17.52 18.53
CA MET A 445 7.90 18.87 18.53
C MET A 445 8.84 19.94 19.10
N GLY A 446 9.10 20.99 18.31
CA GLY A 446 10.00 22.10 18.68
C GLY A 446 11.49 21.77 18.66
N SER A 447 11.88 20.55 18.31
CA SER A 447 13.28 20.12 18.17
C SER A 447 13.74 20.14 16.71
N ILE A 448 15.01 19.81 16.47
CA ILE A 448 15.54 19.63 15.11
C ILE A 448 14.87 18.48 14.33
N ASN A 449 14.19 17.56 15.02
CA ASN A 449 13.44 16.47 14.41
C ASN A 449 12.02 16.89 13.99
N ASP A 450 11.61 18.14 14.26
CA ASP A 450 10.31 18.70 13.86
C ASP A 450 10.30 19.10 12.37
N ILE A 451 10.33 18.11 11.49
CA ILE A 451 10.51 18.31 10.04
C ILE A 451 9.18 18.69 9.36
N PRO A 452 9.12 19.73 8.49
CA PRO A 452 7.90 20.12 7.77
C PRO A 452 7.33 18.99 6.92
N MET A 453 5.99 18.84 6.84
CA MET A 453 5.32 17.77 6.04
C MET A 453 5.60 17.85 4.53
N ALA A 454 6.06 19.00 4.03
CA ALA A 454 6.45 19.17 2.63
C ALA A 454 7.80 18.51 2.29
N VAL A 455 8.59 18.11 3.30
CA VAL A 455 9.86 17.40 3.07
C VAL A 455 9.55 15.97 2.64
N PRO A 456 10.06 15.50 1.49
CA PRO A 456 9.77 14.16 1.00
C PRO A 456 10.24 13.05 1.95
N THR A 457 9.51 11.95 1.97
CA THR A 457 9.80 10.78 2.83
C THR A 457 11.21 10.21 2.60
N THR A 458 11.72 10.24 1.36
CA THR A 458 13.09 9.82 1.02
C THR A 458 14.19 10.60 1.73
N HIS A 459 13.91 11.80 2.24
CA HIS A 459 14.88 12.63 2.96
C HIS A 459 14.83 12.44 4.47
N LEU A 460 13.98 11.55 4.97
CA LEU A 460 13.82 11.30 6.39
C LEU A 460 14.77 10.22 6.90
N THR A 461 15.13 10.35 8.17
CA THR A 461 15.69 9.24 8.96
C THR A 461 14.57 8.39 9.52
N GLN A 462 14.87 7.18 10.00
CA GLN A 462 13.87 6.30 10.60
C GLN A 462 13.08 6.97 11.74
N ASN A 463 13.74 7.74 12.61
CA ASN A 463 13.04 8.45 13.69
C ASN A 463 12.13 9.56 13.15
N THR A 464 12.60 10.34 12.18
CA THR A 464 11.81 11.45 11.62
C THR A 464 10.66 10.95 10.73
N TYR A 465 10.80 9.78 10.12
CA TYR A 465 9.72 9.09 9.39
C TYR A 465 8.48 8.89 10.26
N PHE A 466 8.61 8.19 11.39
CA PHE A 466 7.46 7.93 12.27
C PHE A 466 6.86 9.21 12.84
N MET A 467 7.70 10.19 13.18
CA MET A 467 7.22 11.44 13.78
C MET A 467 6.49 12.31 12.76
N GLN A 468 6.98 12.41 11.53
CA GLN A 468 6.37 13.23 10.48
C GLN A 468 5.12 12.56 9.90
N ASN A 469 5.21 11.28 9.49
CA ASN A 469 4.18 10.61 8.70
C ASN A 469 2.99 10.13 9.53
N TYR A 470 3.19 9.81 10.82
CA TYR A 470 2.11 9.36 11.70
C TYR A 470 1.73 10.47 12.68
N GLY A 471 2.61 10.80 13.63
CA GLY A 471 2.27 11.65 14.78
C GLY A 471 1.92 13.09 14.40
N ARG A 472 2.81 13.75 13.66
CA ARG A 472 2.59 15.14 13.21
C ARG A 472 1.44 15.23 12.23
N ALA A 473 1.37 14.33 11.26
CA ALA A 473 0.31 14.30 10.25
C ALA A 473 -1.07 14.08 10.88
N ALA A 474 -1.21 13.08 11.77
CA ALA A 474 -2.45 12.82 12.50
C ALA A 474 -2.88 14.03 13.34
N ALA A 475 -1.95 14.69 14.05
CA ALA A 475 -2.26 15.93 14.77
C ALA A 475 -2.79 17.04 13.85
N GLY A 476 -2.25 17.14 12.63
CA GLY A 476 -2.76 18.02 11.58
C GLY A 476 -4.19 17.68 11.15
N PHE A 477 -4.51 16.40 10.96
CA PHE A 477 -5.85 15.95 10.61
C PHE A 477 -6.87 16.15 11.75
N TYR A 478 -6.48 15.92 13.01
CA TYR A 478 -7.32 16.27 14.17
C TYR A 478 -7.63 17.77 14.21
N PHE A 479 -6.64 18.63 13.98
CA PHE A 479 -6.86 20.08 13.91
C PHE A 479 -7.78 20.46 12.75
N LEU A 480 -7.61 19.83 11.58
CA LEU A 480 -8.45 20.08 10.42
C LEU A 480 -9.91 19.65 10.67
N ASP A 481 -10.13 18.49 11.29
CA ASP A 481 -11.47 18.00 11.66
C ASP A 481 -12.14 18.93 12.69
N ASP A 482 -11.42 19.38 13.72
CA ASP A 482 -11.94 20.31 14.73
C ASP A 482 -12.29 21.69 14.11
N MET A 483 -11.44 22.20 13.22
CA MET A 483 -11.65 23.49 12.56
C MET A 483 -12.82 23.46 11.57
N LEU A 484 -12.98 22.38 10.79
CA LEU A 484 -14.04 22.25 9.77
C LEU A 484 -15.38 21.75 10.36
N GLY A 485 -15.31 20.98 11.44
CA GLY A 485 -16.40 20.15 11.94
C GLY A 485 -16.56 18.85 11.16
N LYS A 486 -16.97 17.79 11.87
CA LYS A 486 -17.05 16.40 11.36
C LYS A 486 -17.77 16.24 10.03
N ASP A 487 -18.92 16.89 9.85
CA ASP A 487 -19.72 16.76 8.62
C ASP A 487 -19.00 17.36 7.40
N THR A 488 -18.37 18.53 7.60
CA THR A 488 -17.58 19.19 6.56
C THR A 488 -16.33 18.38 6.24
N PHE A 489 -15.59 17.93 7.27
CA PHE A 489 -14.40 17.10 7.08
C PHE A 489 -14.73 15.83 6.29
N LYS A 490 -15.79 15.10 6.68
CA LYS A 490 -16.25 13.90 5.97
C LYS A 490 -16.65 14.21 4.52
N THR A 491 -17.27 15.36 4.26
CA THR A 491 -17.59 15.81 2.90
C THR A 491 -16.33 16.08 2.05
N VAL A 492 -15.32 16.70 2.66
CA VAL A 492 -14.01 16.95 2.03
C VAL A 492 -13.30 15.63 1.73
N LEU A 493 -13.23 14.72 2.70
CA LEU A 493 -12.59 13.40 2.55
C LEU A 493 -13.25 12.59 1.42
N LYS A 494 -14.59 12.52 1.40
CA LYS A 494 -15.33 11.86 0.31
C LYS A 494 -15.08 12.50 -1.05
N THR A 495 -14.95 13.83 -1.08
CA THR A 495 -14.65 14.56 -2.32
C THR A 495 -13.23 14.29 -2.79
N PHE A 496 -12.26 14.21 -1.87
CA PHE A 496 -10.89 13.82 -2.16
C PHE A 496 -10.82 12.41 -2.74
N ILE A 497 -11.47 11.43 -2.08
CA ILE A 497 -11.58 10.05 -2.59
C ILE A 497 -12.18 10.04 -3.98
N ARG A 498 -13.34 10.66 -4.20
CA ARG A 498 -13.99 10.67 -5.53
C ARG A 498 -13.12 11.28 -6.64
N ARG A 499 -12.31 12.29 -6.33
CA ARG A 499 -11.40 12.92 -7.30
C ARG A 499 -10.27 11.96 -7.68
N TRP A 500 -9.71 11.29 -6.68
CA TRP A 500 -8.45 10.56 -6.78
C TRP A 500 -8.56 9.04 -6.69
N GLU A 501 -9.76 8.47 -6.61
CA GLU A 501 -9.98 7.03 -6.69
C GLU A 501 -9.37 6.49 -7.99
N SER A 502 -8.56 5.44 -7.84
CA SER A 502 -7.74 4.82 -8.88
C SER A 502 -6.74 5.78 -9.55
N LYS A 503 -6.41 6.91 -8.92
CA LYS A 503 -5.45 7.94 -9.38
C LYS A 503 -4.41 8.25 -8.31
N HIS A 504 -3.39 9.01 -8.68
CA HIS A 504 -2.27 9.36 -7.80
C HIS A 504 -2.32 10.84 -7.38
N PRO A 505 -2.84 11.21 -6.19
CA PRO A 505 -2.83 12.59 -5.71
C PRO A 505 -1.42 13.07 -5.39
N THR A 506 -1.24 14.39 -5.40
CA THR A 506 -0.01 15.04 -4.94
C THR A 506 -0.34 16.24 -4.05
N PRO A 507 0.54 16.62 -3.10
CA PRO A 507 0.44 17.92 -2.44
C PRO A 507 0.70 19.01 -3.48
N THR A 508 -0.29 19.88 -3.76
CA THR A 508 -0.19 20.97 -4.75
C THR A 508 -0.43 22.34 -4.14
#